data_AF-A0A3D0P250-F1
#
_entry.id   AF-A0A3D0P250-F1
#
_cell.length_a   1.000
_cell.length_b   1.000
_cell.length_c   1.000
_cell.angle_alpha   90.00
_cell.angle_beta   90.00
_cell.angle_gamma   90.00
#
_symmetry.space_group_name_H-M   'P 1'
#
loop_
_entity.id
_entity.type
_entity.pdbx_description
1 polymer ?
#
loop_
_entity_poly.entity_id
_entity_poly.type
_entity_poly.pdbx_seq_one_letter_code
_entity_poly.pdbx_strand_id
1 'polypeptide(L)' 'TSGNSPNVIAAVMAAREIGCTVVGLTGETGKKLASLSDECVVVPSKRTARIQEMHITVAHIWCEYIDAYAVSEK' A
#
# COMPACT_ATOMS: atom_id res chain seq x y z
N THR A 1 -4.27 7.20 1.27
CA THR A 1 -5.64 7.43 1.79
C THR A 1 -6.68 7.55 0.67
N SER A 2 -6.76 8.66 -0.07
CA SER A 2 -7.76 8.85 -1.15
C SER A 2 -7.52 8.00 -2.40
N GLY A 3 -6.31 7.45 -2.58
CA GLY A 3 -5.93 6.66 -3.75
C GLY A 3 -5.92 7.42 -5.08
N ASN A 4 -5.95 8.76 -5.05
CA ASN A 4 -6.09 9.60 -6.26
C ASN A 4 -4.92 10.57 -6.48
N SER A 5 -3.93 10.61 -5.58
CA SER A 5 -2.81 11.55 -5.67
C SER A 5 -2.03 11.35 -6.98
N PRO A 6 -1.93 12.37 -7.86
CA PRO A 6 -1.34 12.22 -9.19
C PRO A 6 0.10 11.72 -9.18
N ASN A 7 0.90 12.18 -8.21
CA ASN A 7 2.28 11.75 -8.03
C ASN A 7 2.41 10.27 -7.64
N VAL A 8 1.52 9.76 -6.78
CA VAL A 8 1.48 8.34 -6.40
C VAL A 8 1.08 7.48 -7.59
N ILE A 9 0.09 7.93 -8.38
CA ILE A 9 -0.29 7.23 -9.61
C ILE A 9 0.88 7.20 -10.61
N ALA A 10 1.60 8.31 -10.79
CA ALA A 10 2.78 8.36 -11.64
C ALA A 10 3.89 7.40 -11.16
N ALA A 11 4.11 7.33 -9.85
CA ALA A 11 5.07 6.38 -9.26
C ALA A 11 4.69 4.92 -9.52
N VAL A 12 3.40 4.57 -9.41
CA VAL A 12 2.92 3.23 -9.75
C VAL A 12 3.14 2.91 -11.22
N MET A 13 2.87 3.85 -12.13
CA MET A 13 3.13 3.65 -13.56
C MET A 13 4.61 3.42 -13.84
N ALA A 14 5.50 4.21 -13.22
CA ALA A 14 6.94 4.05 -13.35
C ALA A 14 7.44 2.70 -12.78
N ALA A 15 6.91 2.28 -11.63
CA ALA A 15 7.24 0.98 -11.03
C ALA A 15 6.86 -0.19 -11.95
N ARG A 16 5.71 -0.09 -12.64
CA ARG A 16 5.27 -1.12 -13.59
C ARG A 16 6.13 -1.16 -14.85
N GLU A 17 6.60 -0.01 -15.34
CA GLU A 17 7.49 0.06 -16.51
C GLU A 17 8.80 -0.70 -16.28
N ILE A 18 9.29 -0.73 -15.03
CA ILE A 18 10.51 -1.47 -14.65
C ILE A 18 10.23 -2.88 -14.11
N GLY A 19 8.99 -3.36 -14.17
CA GLY A 19 8.61 -4.71 -13.75
C GLY A 19 8.54 -4.94 -12.25
N CYS A 20 8.38 -3.90 -11.42
CA CYS A 20 8.17 -4.05 -9.98
C CYS A 20 6.72 -4.49 -9.68
N THR A 21 6.58 -5.37 -8.68
CA THR A 21 5.29 -5.62 -8.01
C THR A 21 4.88 -4.40 -7.20
N VAL A 22 3.61 -4.02 -7.31
CA VAL A 22 3.02 -2.86 -6.63
C VAL A 22 2.02 -3.31 -5.59
N VAL A 23 2.30 -2.99 -4.32
CA VAL A 23 1.36 -3.18 -3.20
C VAL A 23 0.86 -1.81 -2.73
N GLY A 24 -0.44 -1.55 -2.88
CA GLY A 24 -1.07 -0.27 -2.57
C GLY A 24 -1.67 -0.21 -1.15
N LEU A 25 -1.62 0.97 -0.52
CA LEU A 25 -2.33 1.29 0.72
C LEU A 25 -3.36 2.41 0.50
N THR A 26 -4.65 2.12 0.69
CA THR A 26 -5.73 3.09 0.45
C THR A 26 -6.77 3.11 1.58
N GLY A 27 -7.73 4.04 1.49
CA GLY A 27 -9.00 3.96 2.22
C GLY A 27 -10.14 3.60 1.27
N GLU A 28 -11.37 3.55 1.79
CA GLU A 28 -12.56 3.01 1.11
C GLU A 28 -12.79 3.55 -0.32
N THR A 29 -12.46 4.82 -0.55
CA THR A 29 -12.66 5.50 -1.84
C THR A 29 -11.47 5.41 -2.80
N GLY A 30 -10.38 4.74 -2.41
CA GLY A 30 -9.10 4.70 -3.13
C GLY A 30 -9.03 3.76 -4.33
N LYS A 31 -10.15 3.57 -5.03
CA LYS A 31 -10.31 2.58 -6.11
C LYS A 31 -9.31 2.74 -7.25
N LYS A 32 -8.89 3.97 -7.57
CA LYS A 32 -7.94 4.22 -8.67
C LYS A 32 -6.57 3.59 -8.38
N LEU A 33 -5.96 3.90 -7.23
CA LEU A 33 -4.71 3.25 -6.83
C LEU A 33 -4.89 1.73 -6.66
N ALA A 34 -6.02 1.29 -6.08
CA ALA A 34 -6.29 -0.14 -5.92
C ALA A 34 -6.33 -0.88 -7.26
N SER A 35 -6.97 -0.33 -8.30
CA SER A 35 -7.02 -0.94 -9.63
C SER A 35 -5.69 -0.97 -10.39
N LEU A 36 -4.70 -0.19 -9.93
CA LEU A 36 -3.38 -0.09 -10.56
C LEU A 36 -2.30 -0.87 -9.78
N SER A 37 -2.64 -1.35 -8.59
CA SER A 37 -1.75 -2.17 -7.76
C SER A 37 -2.01 -3.66 -8.05
N ASP A 38 -1.00 -4.50 -7.90
CA ASP A 38 -1.17 -5.95 -8.00
C ASP A 38 -1.94 -6.48 -6.77
N GLU A 39 -1.63 -5.91 -5.60
CA GLU A 39 -2.37 -6.13 -4.35
C GLU A 39 -2.66 -4.79 -3.68
N CYS A 40 -3.77 -4.68 -2.96
CA CYS A 40 -4.10 -3.43 -2.27
C CYS A 40 -4.85 -3.65 -0.95
N VAL A 41 -4.29 -3.10 0.13
CA VAL A 41 -5.00 -2.99 1.40
C VAL A 41 -5.90 -1.77 1.36
N VAL A 42 -7.21 -2.01 1.34
CA VAL A 42 -8.24 -0.97 1.37
C VAL A 42 -8.80 -0.88 2.79
N VAL A 43 -8.43 0.18 3.51
CA VAL A 43 -8.96 0.41 4.86
C VAL A 43 -10.44 0.82 4.74
N PRO A 44 -11.39 0.14 5.44
CA PRO A 44 -12.83 0.40 5.35
C PRO A 44 -13.22 1.66 6.14
N SER A 45 -12.68 2.80 5.72
CA SER A 45 -12.91 4.11 6.32
C SER A 45 -12.78 5.18 5.24
N LYS A 46 -13.60 6.23 5.38
CA LYS A 46 -13.50 7.48 4.62
C LYS A 46 -12.72 8.57 5.35
N ARG A 47 -12.40 8.38 6.64
CA ARG A 47 -11.69 9.36 7.47
C ARG A 47 -10.18 9.21 7.32
N THR A 48 -9.53 10.22 6.72
CA THR A 48 -8.07 10.23 6.47
C THR A 48 -7.24 9.83 7.70
N ALA A 49 -7.51 10.41 8.88
CA ALA A 49 -6.77 10.10 10.10
C ALA A 49 -6.84 8.60 10.46
N ARG A 50 -8.03 8.01 10.44
CA ARG A 50 -8.22 6.57 10.70
C ARG A 50 -7.55 5.70 9.63
N ILE A 51 -7.57 6.13 8.38
CA ILE A 51 -6.87 5.42 7.30
C ILE A 51 -5.36 5.43 7.55
N GLN A 52 -4.79 6.57 7.96
CA GLN A 52 -3.36 6.70 8.24
C GLN A 52 -2.93 5.87 9.46
N GLU A 53 -3.73 5.83 10.53
CA GLU A 53 -3.50 4.95 11.68
C GLU A 53 -3.44 3.47 11.29
N MET A 54 -4.33 3.05 10.39
CA MET A 54 -4.30 1.70 9.86
C MET A 54 -3.10 1.47 8.94
N HIS A 55 -2.72 2.46 8.12
CA HIS A 55 -1.53 2.34 7.25
C HIS A 55 -0.25 2.13 8.03
N ILE A 56 -0.03 2.87 9.14
CA ILE A 56 1.16 2.65 9.98
C ILE A 56 1.11 1.31 10.71
N THR A 57 -0.08 0.88 11.14
CA THR A 57 -0.26 -0.44 11.77
C THR A 57 0.09 -1.57 10.79
N VAL A 58 -0.39 -1.50 9.55
CA VAL A 58 -0.08 -2.46 8.49
C VAL A 58 1.42 -2.47 8.18
N ALA A 59 2.05 -1.29 8.09
CA ALA A 59 3.49 -1.20 7.86
C ALA A 59 4.29 -1.88 8.96
N HIS A 60 3.93 -1.71 10.24
CA HIS A 60 4.59 -2.41 11.35
C HIS A 60 4.41 -3.92 11.30
N ILE A 61 3.20 -4.40 10.96
CA ILE A 61 2.95 -5.83 10.77
C ILE A 61 3.85 -6.38 9.66
N TRP A 62 3.94 -5.70 8.52
CA TRP A 62 4.81 -6.12 7.44
C TRP A 62 6.28 -6.17 7.86
N CYS A 63 6.78 -5.15 8.56
CA CYS A 63 8.15 -5.19 9.09
C CYS A 63 8.38 -6.41 9.99
N GLU A 64 7.46 -6.70 10.91
CA GLU A 64 7.57 -7.87 11.80
C GLU A 64 7.68 -9.19 11.03
N TYR A 65 6.80 -9.42 10.04
CA TYR A 65 6.84 -10.63 9.23
C TYR A 65 8.05 -10.72 8.31
N ILE A 66 8.45 -9.59 7.69
CA ILE A 66 9.61 -9.53 6.80
C ILE A 66 10.90 -9.78 7.60
N ASP A 67 11.04 -9.18 8.77
CA ASP A 67 12.20 -9.37 9.63
C ASP A 67 12.27 -10.82 10.14
N ALA A 68 11.15 -11.38 10.59
CA ALA A 68 11.07 -12.78 11.00
C ALA A 68 11.46 -13.72 9.86
N TYR A 69 10.95 -13.47 8.65
CA TYR A 69 11.30 -14.24 7.45
C TYR A 69 12.80 -14.12 7.11
N ALA A 70 13.33 -12.90 7.05
CA ALA A 70 14.72 -12.64 6.71
C ALA A 70 15.72 -13.23 7.72
N VAL A 71 15.36 -13.30 9.00
CA VAL A 71 16.17 -13.95 10.04
C VAL A 71 16.06 -15.47 10.00
N SER A 72 14.90 -16.02 9.59
CA SER A 72 14.68 -17.47 9.49
C SER A 72 15.38 -18.15 8.31
N GLU A 73 15.87 -17.38 7.33
CA GLU A 73 16.65 -17.88 6.19
C GLU A 73 18.17 -17.95 6.49
N LYS A 74 18.56 -17.87 7.78
CA LYS A 74 19.90 -18.23 8.26
C LYS A 74 19.89 -19.62 8.90
#